data_AF-A0A6C0K718-F1
#
_entry.id   AF-A0A6C0K718-F1
#
_cell.length_a   1.000
_cell.length_b   1.000
_cell.length_c   1.000
_cell.angle_alpha   90.00
_cell.angle_beta   90.00
_cell.angle_gamma   90.00
#
_symmetry.space_group_name_H-M   'P 1'
#
loop_
_entity.id
_entity.type
_entity.pdbx_description
1 polymer ?
#
loop_
_entity_poly.entity_id
_entity_poly.type
_entity_poly.pdbx_seq_one_letter_code
_entity_poly.pdbx_strand_id
1 'polypeptide(L)'
;MTITCVTNPHSFVKECAEKGINLELLEEAMSCVGQQKVCEMFKGKSLRGNAHCISQGTMQNWVYTMKYARDHPEEEDKDPYQARSIEKNGTVYDEFVALVRKPIEEKVRKSWEALSGKKLGDEAHRHGISLGIRNANALKKLKDKMMQMYDRRKERFWDSLQEEEFSQEQEGTDTNYWMMNILTLRIIAKERGIYFLHFTKEEIIQSLEAFDQKKNLKGTTTEEEDVSNDYDNMTSKQLKDLAKERGFRVYNNLNNTVLRQHHREYDEALHRKQQEEILKAQSPDIDDNTVDTMEFKLTLQDGENHPILIRKDGMVNATMLCKAGGKQFNDYMRNKQSQDLIEAIRSETGIPVSKIVETYKGGDVRFQGSWIHRLIAIDCARWLNPRFSLQIMKWTDEILTKGSVQIEKPLLPMVDRNAYDLEAEQLEKEVNPILFSNTFSLYIAYIGEEGLLKIGSSDCRLKEREQKHNSSCETLYPQFRFIGIFPISSGIMESKIHSLLDKYRYAYQKQKEVYRPDMPLKSFLDMIKNLLEENDLKYQFQKAKQEIMELRIRNAELELRLLKMEQSP
;
A
#
# COMPACT_ATOMS: atom_id res chain seq x y z
N MET A 1 17.58 33.72 -2.28
CA MET A 1 18.17 32.39 -2.02
C MET A 1 18.15 31.61 -3.31
N THR A 2 19.32 31.45 -3.90
CA THR A 2 19.56 30.66 -5.12
C THR A 2 19.44 29.19 -4.74
N ILE A 3 18.38 28.52 -5.20
CA ILE A 3 18.16 27.09 -4.99
C ILE A 3 19.17 26.37 -5.88
N THR A 4 20.23 25.84 -5.29
CA THR A 4 21.19 24.97 -5.96
C THR A 4 20.50 23.64 -6.26
N CYS A 5 20.33 23.31 -7.54
CA CYS A 5 19.93 21.96 -7.95
C CYS A 5 21.09 21.00 -7.71
N VAL A 6 20.82 19.90 -7.03
CA VAL A 6 21.81 18.84 -6.79
C VAL A 6 21.72 17.85 -7.93
N THR A 7 22.83 17.62 -8.62
CA THR A 7 22.88 16.87 -9.88
C THR A 7 23.06 15.35 -9.72
N ASN A 8 23.17 14.83 -8.49
CA ASN A 8 23.41 13.40 -8.21
C ASN A 8 22.64 12.95 -6.94
N PRO A 9 21.90 11.81 -6.94
CA PRO A 9 21.24 11.23 -5.76
C PRO A 9 22.14 11.08 -4.53
N HIS A 10 23.39 10.65 -4.70
CA HIS A 10 24.35 10.49 -3.60
C HIS A 10 24.73 11.83 -2.99
N SER A 11 24.90 12.86 -3.83
CA SER A 11 25.13 14.23 -3.36
C SER A 11 23.92 14.77 -2.59
N PHE A 12 22.71 14.40 -3.02
CA PHE A 12 21.48 14.76 -2.32
C PHE A 12 21.41 14.06 -0.95
N VAL A 13 21.64 12.75 -0.89
CA VAL A 13 21.68 11.99 0.38
C VAL A 13 22.75 12.53 1.32
N LYS A 14 23.92 12.91 0.81
CA LYS A 14 24.96 13.56 1.60
C LYS A 14 24.51 14.90 2.18
N GLU A 15 23.87 15.75 1.40
CA GLU A 15 23.28 17.01 1.90
C GLU A 15 22.20 16.75 2.96
N CYS A 16 21.38 15.70 2.79
CA CYS A 16 20.40 15.28 3.79
C CYS A 16 21.09 14.93 5.11
N ALA A 17 22.14 14.10 5.03
CA ALA A 17 22.89 13.62 6.18
C ALA A 17 23.58 14.78 6.93
N GLU A 18 24.19 15.73 6.21
CA GLU A 18 24.76 16.96 6.78
C GLU A 18 23.71 17.80 7.52
N LYS A 19 22.46 17.76 7.05
CA LYS A 19 21.31 18.40 7.69
C LYS A 19 20.61 17.49 8.71
N GLY A 20 21.13 16.32 9.04
CA GLY A 20 20.53 15.40 10.02
C GLY A 20 19.18 14.82 9.58
N ILE A 21 18.96 14.69 8.28
CA ILE A 21 17.77 14.10 7.67
C ILE A 21 18.23 12.77 7.05
N ASN A 22 17.68 11.66 7.53
CA ASN A 22 17.91 10.34 6.93
C ASN A 22 16.58 9.72 6.51
N LEU A 23 16.67 8.63 5.74
CA LEU A 23 15.51 7.92 5.21
C LEU A 23 14.62 7.42 6.36
N GLU A 24 15.20 6.84 7.39
CA GLU A 24 14.49 6.22 8.50
C GLU A 24 13.68 7.24 9.32
N LEU A 25 14.26 8.42 9.63
CA LEU A 25 13.57 9.49 10.36
C LEU A 25 12.47 10.13 9.50
N LEU A 26 12.68 10.23 8.19
CA LEU A 26 11.69 10.78 7.27
C LEU A 26 10.48 9.84 7.11
N GLU A 27 10.72 8.53 6.96
CA GLU A 27 9.65 7.52 6.95
C GLU A 27 8.89 7.48 8.29
N GLU A 28 9.61 7.57 9.41
CA GLU A 28 9.00 7.60 10.75
C GLU A 28 8.15 8.86 10.96
N ALA A 29 8.61 10.03 10.50
CA ALA A 29 7.83 11.27 10.49
C ALA A 29 6.56 11.14 9.64
N MET A 30 6.66 10.56 8.45
CA MET A 30 5.51 10.36 7.57
C MET A 30 4.48 9.40 8.17
N SER A 31 4.93 8.35 8.86
CA SER A 31 4.07 7.38 9.54
C SER A 31 3.35 7.99 10.76
N CYS A 32 4.07 8.77 11.58
CA CYS A 32 3.55 9.31 12.85
C CYS A 32 2.75 10.61 12.71
N VAL A 33 3.22 11.51 11.84
CA VAL A 33 2.67 12.88 11.70
C VAL A 33 1.78 13.00 10.46
N GLY A 34 2.08 12.23 9.42
CA GLY A 34 1.39 12.25 8.13
C GLY A 34 2.06 13.15 7.10
N GLN A 35 2.12 12.68 5.86
CA GLN A 35 2.88 13.30 4.77
C GLN A 35 2.60 14.79 4.55
N GLN A 36 1.34 15.23 4.68
CA GLN A 36 0.97 16.64 4.51
C GLN A 36 1.64 17.55 5.54
N LYS A 37 1.63 17.15 6.82
CA LYS A 37 2.26 17.92 7.90
C LYS A 37 3.77 17.87 7.84
N VAL A 38 4.35 16.74 7.43
CA VAL A 38 5.81 16.64 7.24
C VAL A 38 6.27 17.59 6.14
N CYS A 39 5.47 17.79 5.08
CA CYS A 39 5.80 18.79 4.05
C CYS A 39 5.91 20.22 4.60
N GLU A 40 5.15 20.57 5.65
CA GLU A 40 5.22 21.89 6.30
C GLU A 40 6.50 22.10 7.11
N MET A 41 7.19 21.01 7.49
CA MET A 41 8.48 21.03 8.20
C MET A 41 9.66 21.40 7.29
N PHE A 42 9.45 21.53 5.98
CA PHE A 42 10.50 21.84 5.01
C PHE A 42 10.08 22.99 4.09
N LYS A 43 11.03 23.86 3.76
CA LYS A 43 10.81 25.03 2.92
C LYS A 43 10.77 24.64 1.44
N GLY A 44 9.82 25.20 0.71
CA GLY A 44 9.68 24.93 -0.72
C GLY A 44 8.66 25.80 -1.44
N LYS A 45 8.50 25.55 -2.74
CA LYS A 45 7.42 26.13 -3.56
C LYS A 45 6.39 25.05 -3.85
N SER A 46 5.35 24.97 -3.02
CA SER A 46 4.21 24.09 -3.27
C SER A 46 3.22 24.76 -4.22
N LEU A 47 2.77 24.03 -5.25
CA LEU A 47 1.67 24.44 -6.12
C LEU A 47 0.29 24.18 -5.50
N ARG A 48 0.22 23.36 -4.44
CA ARG A 48 -1.02 22.83 -3.85
C ARG A 48 -1.12 22.99 -2.33
N GLY A 49 -0.20 23.73 -1.71
CA GLY A 49 -0.12 23.93 -0.24
C GLY A 49 0.22 25.38 0.11
N ASN A 50 0.43 25.67 1.40
CA ASN A 50 0.83 26.99 1.86
C ASN A 50 2.10 27.46 1.11
N ALA A 51 2.14 28.75 0.77
CA ALA A 51 3.36 29.35 0.25
C ALA A 51 4.51 29.07 1.23
N HIS A 52 5.68 28.71 0.70
CA HIS A 52 6.90 28.39 1.45
C HIS A 52 7.03 26.95 2.01
N CYS A 53 6.16 25.99 1.69
CA CYS A 53 6.41 24.55 1.98
C CYS A 53 6.64 23.70 0.72
N ILE A 54 7.21 22.50 0.86
CA ILE A 54 7.36 21.55 -0.24
C ILE A 54 6.02 20.86 -0.58
N SER A 55 5.91 20.30 -1.79
CA SER A 55 4.73 19.52 -2.19
C SER A 55 4.84 18.06 -1.75
N GLN A 56 3.71 17.37 -1.62
CA GLN A 56 3.70 15.92 -1.33
C GLN A 56 4.45 15.09 -2.38
N GLY A 57 4.37 15.47 -3.65
CA GLY A 57 5.13 14.82 -4.72
C GLY A 57 6.64 15.05 -4.58
N THR A 58 7.05 16.25 -4.16
CA THR A 58 8.47 16.54 -3.85
C THR A 58 8.97 15.68 -2.69
N MET A 59 8.18 15.52 -1.64
CA MET A 59 8.52 14.64 -0.51
C MET A 59 8.67 13.18 -0.93
N GLN A 60 7.76 12.67 -1.77
CA GLN A 60 7.87 11.31 -2.30
C GLN A 60 9.11 11.12 -3.14
N ASN A 61 9.43 12.08 -4.02
CA ASN A 61 10.65 12.03 -4.80
C ASN A 61 11.89 11.97 -3.89
N TRP A 62 11.95 12.75 -2.81
CA TRP A 62 13.05 12.67 -1.84
C TRP A 62 13.20 11.27 -1.24
N VAL A 63 12.10 10.63 -0.82
CA VAL A 63 12.11 9.26 -0.28
C VAL A 63 12.57 8.24 -1.33
N TYR A 64 12.09 8.36 -2.57
CA TYR A 64 12.51 7.47 -3.66
C TYR A 64 13.99 7.62 -3.98
N THR A 65 14.49 8.86 -4.06
CA THR A 65 15.91 9.14 -4.30
C THR A 65 16.78 8.56 -3.18
N MET A 66 16.38 8.71 -1.91
CA MET A 66 17.11 8.12 -0.78
C MET A 66 17.12 6.59 -0.81
N LYS A 67 16.00 5.94 -1.17
CA LYS A 67 15.92 4.48 -1.32
C LYS A 67 16.79 3.98 -2.46
N TYR A 68 16.71 4.64 -3.61
CA TYR A 68 17.49 4.29 -4.77
C TYR A 68 18.99 4.38 -4.47
N ALA A 69 19.45 5.48 -3.86
CA ALA A 69 20.86 5.66 -3.47
C ALA A 69 21.34 4.61 -2.46
N ARG A 70 20.48 4.16 -1.54
CA ARG A 70 20.80 3.07 -0.60
C ARG A 70 20.96 1.73 -1.31
N ASP A 71 20.06 1.44 -2.26
CA ASP A 71 20.00 0.15 -2.93
C ASP A 71 21.04 0.05 -4.09
N HIS A 72 21.54 1.19 -4.61
CA HIS A 72 22.51 1.28 -5.71
C HIS A 72 23.71 2.19 -5.35
N PRO A 73 24.61 1.74 -4.46
CA PRO A 73 25.73 2.57 -3.97
C PRO A 73 26.78 2.90 -5.05
N GLU A 74 26.87 2.10 -6.12
CA GLU A 74 27.88 2.25 -7.19
C GLU A 74 27.35 2.98 -8.44
N GLU A 75 26.05 3.30 -8.51
CA GLU A 75 25.44 3.92 -9.68
C GLU A 75 25.30 5.44 -9.53
N GLU A 76 25.72 6.19 -10.55
CA GLU A 76 25.38 7.61 -10.71
C GLU A 76 24.14 7.73 -11.60
N ASP A 77 23.00 8.03 -11.00
CA ASP A 77 21.75 8.24 -11.72
C ASP A 77 21.83 9.49 -12.62
N LYS A 78 21.31 9.36 -13.85
CA LYS A 78 21.17 10.43 -14.84
C LYS A 78 19.73 10.94 -14.94
N ASP A 79 18.88 10.68 -13.95
CA ASP A 79 17.47 11.08 -13.95
C ASP A 79 17.31 12.61 -14.11
N PRO A 80 16.56 13.09 -15.11
CA PRO A 80 16.19 14.50 -15.27
C PRO A 80 15.33 15.07 -14.12
N TYR A 81 14.70 14.24 -13.27
CA TYR A 81 13.91 14.70 -12.11
C TYR A 81 14.77 14.95 -10.87
N GLN A 82 15.67 15.93 -10.96
CA GLN A 82 16.60 16.29 -9.89
C GLN A 82 15.89 16.73 -8.59
N ALA A 83 16.29 16.13 -7.46
CA ALA A 83 15.87 16.56 -6.15
C ALA A 83 16.41 17.97 -5.85
N ARG A 84 15.52 18.87 -5.46
CA ARG A 84 15.87 20.27 -5.12
C ARG A 84 16.50 20.33 -3.73
N SER A 85 17.36 21.34 -3.50
CA SER A 85 18.02 21.59 -2.21
C SER A 85 17.06 21.53 -1.02
N ILE A 86 17.54 21.01 0.10
CA ILE A 86 16.71 20.77 1.28
C ILE A 86 16.86 21.89 2.28
N GLU A 87 15.77 22.48 2.75
CA GLU A 87 15.81 23.44 3.84
C GLU A 87 14.74 23.09 4.87
N LYS A 88 15.12 22.96 6.14
CA LYS A 88 14.17 22.80 7.24
C LYS A 88 13.42 24.12 7.47
N ASN A 89 12.15 24.00 7.83
CA ASN A 89 11.30 25.12 8.18
C ASN A 89 11.17 25.23 9.71
N GLY A 90 12.08 26.00 10.32
CA GLY A 90 12.14 26.14 11.78
C GLY A 90 12.71 24.90 12.49
N THR A 91 12.39 24.74 13.78
CA THR A 91 12.92 23.68 14.66
C THR A 91 12.02 22.45 14.74
N VAL A 92 10.85 22.46 14.09
CA VAL A 92 9.80 21.45 14.25
C VAL A 92 10.29 20.04 13.90
N TYR A 93 11.08 19.91 12.83
CA TYR A 93 11.65 18.61 12.45
C TYR A 93 12.68 18.13 13.47
N ASP A 94 13.53 19.03 13.98
CA ASP A 94 14.56 18.68 14.98
C ASP A 94 13.95 18.28 16.32
N GLU A 95 12.87 18.95 16.73
CA GLU A 95 12.07 18.57 17.90
C GLU A 95 11.45 17.17 17.73
N PHE A 96 10.95 16.85 16.54
CA PHE A 96 10.45 15.51 16.24
C PHE A 96 11.57 14.46 16.28
N VAL A 97 12.73 14.74 15.70
CA VAL A 97 13.89 13.85 15.74
C VAL A 97 14.35 13.60 17.18
N ALA A 98 14.38 14.63 18.02
CA ALA A 98 14.71 14.49 19.44
C ALA A 98 13.71 13.58 20.18
N LEU A 99 12.42 13.65 19.84
CA LEU A 99 11.39 12.75 20.39
C LEU A 99 11.57 11.30 19.91
N VAL A 100 11.98 11.08 18.66
CA VAL A 100 12.21 9.73 18.11
C VAL A 100 13.42 9.07 18.78
N ARG A 101 14.50 9.84 19.01
CA ARG A 101 15.74 9.33 19.61
C ARG A 101 15.62 9.05 21.11
N LYS A 102 14.62 9.59 21.80
CA LYS A 102 14.41 9.36 23.23
C LYS A 102 13.77 7.97 23.47
N PRO A 103 14.44 7.04 24.18
CA PRO A 103 13.87 5.73 24.48
C PRO A 103 12.60 5.83 25.32
N ILE A 104 11.61 5.00 24.99
CA ILE A 104 10.39 4.86 25.78
C ILE A 104 10.60 3.71 26.78
N GLU A 105 10.40 3.96 28.06
CA GLU A 105 10.52 2.92 29.08
C GLU A 105 9.48 1.80 28.89
N GLU A 106 9.91 0.55 29.04
CA GLU A 106 9.02 -0.63 28.90
C GLU A 106 7.81 -0.57 29.85
N LYS A 107 7.95 0.09 31.02
CA LYS A 107 6.84 0.34 31.95
C LYS A 107 5.77 1.25 31.35
N VAL A 108 6.20 2.32 30.65
CA VAL A 108 5.29 3.25 29.97
C VAL A 108 4.60 2.53 28.82
N ARG A 109 5.33 1.73 28.03
CA ARG A 109 4.76 0.92 26.95
C ARG A 109 3.69 -0.06 27.44
N LYS A 110 3.94 -0.79 28.53
CA LYS A 110 2.94 -1.69 29.15
C LYS A 110 1.71 -0.95 29.66
N SER A 111 1.86 0.30 30.10
CA SER A 111 0.73 1.10 30.58
C SER A 111 -0.30 1.42 29.49
N TRP A 112 0.11 1.45 28.22
CA TRP A 112 -0.77 1.74 27.08
C TRP A 112 -1.90 0.73 26.90
N GLU A 113 -1.73 -0.49 27.41
CA GLU A 113 -2.76 -1.52 27.34
C GLU A 113 -4.01 -1.20 28.17
N ALA A 114 -3.83 -0.42 29.24
CA ALA A 114 -4.88 -0.05 30.18
C ALA A 114 -5.47 1.35 29.94
N LEU A 115 -4.97 2.11 28.95
CA LEU A 115 -5.42 3.49 28.69
C LEU A 115 -6.73 3.53 27.87
N SER A 116 -7.62 4.45 28.24
CA SER A 116 -8.80 4.77 27.43
C SER A 116 -8.43 5.53 26.17
N GLY A 117 -9.23 5.44 25.10
CA GLY A 117 -8.89 6.01 23.78
C GLY A 117 -8.50 7.50 23.79
N LYS A 118 -9.11 8.31 24.65
CA LYS A 118 -8.73 9.73 24.80
C LYS A 118 -7.35 9.90 25.45
N LYS A 119 -7.10 9.20 26.56
CA LYS A 119 -5.80 9.23 27.26
C LYS A 119 -4.68 8.63 26.40
N LEU A 120 -5.01 7.61 25.61
CA LEU A 120 -4.10 7.02 24.63
C LEU A 120 -3.75 8.03 23.52
N GLY A 121 -4.71 8.84 23.07
CA GLY A 121 -4.46 9.95 22.13
C GLY A 121 -3.51 11.01 22.69
N ASP A 122 -3.68 11.38 23.96
CA ASP A 122 -2.79 12.35 24.63
C ASP A 122 -1.37 11.79 24.84
N GLU A 123 -1.27 10.49 25.13
CA GLU A 123 0.01 9.78 25.23
C GLU A 123 0.69 9.64 23.87
N ALA A 124 -0.06 9.29 22.82
CA ALA A 124 0.43 9.23 21.45
C ALA A 124 1.01 10.58 21.00
N HIS A 125 0.34 11.68 21.33
CA HIS A 125 0.83 13.02 21.03
C HIS A 125 2.16 13.34 21.75
N ARG A 126 2.33 12.89 23.00
CA ARG A 126 3.58 13.08 23.75
C ARG A 126 4.79 12.38 23.12
N HIS A 127 4.57 11.27 22.41
CA HIS A 127 5.62 10.52 21.70
C HIS A 127 5.72 10.85 20.20
N GLY A 128 5.10 11.95 19.77
CA GLY A 128 5.22 12.49 18.40
C GLY A 128 4.22 11.93 17.38
N ILE A 129 3.21 11.18 17.79
CA ILE A 129 2.12 10.72 16.90
C ILE A 129 1.00 11.76 16.90
N SER A 130 0.77 12.39 15.74
CA SER A 130 -0.35 13.33 15.55
C SER A 130 -1.37 12.85 14.51
N LEU A 131 -1.07 11.76 13.79
CA LEU A 131 -1.94 11.21 12.76
C LEU A 131 -3.04 10.33 13.36
N GLY A 132 -4.30 10.75 13.18
CA GLY A 132 -5.47 9.94 13.53
C GLY A 132 -5.90 9.99 15.01
N ILE A 133 -5.26 10.81 15.84
CA ILE A 133 -5.58 10.92 17.28
C ILE A 133 -6.95 11.56 17.59
N ARG A 134 -7.57 12.27 16.63
CA ARG A 134 -8.87 12.96 16.79
C ARG A 134 -10.05 12.25 16.09
N ASN A 135 -9.80 11.17 15.37
CA ASN A 135 -10.82 10.47 14.59
C ASN A 135 -11.27 9.21 15.35
N ALA A 136 -12.56 9.11 15.68
CA ALA A 136 -13.14 7.99 16.43
C ALA A 136 -12.88 6.61 15.82
N ASN A 137 -12.80 6.53 14.48
CA ASN A 137 -12.49 5.27 13.78
C ASN A 137 -10.99 4.95 13.80
N ALA A 138 -10.13 5.98 13.78
CA ALA A 138 -8.68 5.80 13.87
C ALA A 138 -8.21 5.47 15.29
N LEU A 139 -8.95 5.92 16.31
CA LEU A 139 -8.70 5.56 17.72
C LEU A 139 -8.78 4.05 17.95
N LYS A 140 -9.62 3.32 17.20
CA LYS A 140 -9.70 1.85 17.27
C LYS A 140 -8.38 1.16 16.92
N LYS A 141 -7.58 1.77 16.03
CA LYS A 141 -6.28 1.26 15.56
C LYS A 141 -5.08 2.00 16.15
N LEU A 142 -5.31 2.96 17.06
CA LEU A 142 -4.24 3.80 17.60
C LEU A 142 -3.28 2.99 18.47
N LYS A 143 -3.81 2.02 19.23
CA LYS A 143 -3.02 1.13 20.09
C LYS A 143 -2.00 0.33 19.26
N ASP A 144 -2.46 -0.31 18.19
CA ASP A 144 -1.59 -1.09 17.29
C ASP A 144 -0.52 -0.20 16.65
N LYS A 145 -0.89 1.02 16.24
CA LYS A 145 0.06 2.00 15.68
C LYS A 145 1.13 2.42 16.69
N MET A 146 0.77 2.59 17.96
CA MET A 146 1.73 2.92 19.02
C MET A 146 2.70 1.76 19.28
N MET A 147 2.21 0.52 19.29
CA MET A 147 3.06 -0.66 19.44
C MET A 147 4.01 -0.81 18.26
N GLN A 148 3.51 -0.72 17.02
CA GLN A 148 4.35 -0.76 15.83
C GLN A 148 5.37 0.38 15.79
N MET A 149 5.03 1.57 16.29
CA MET A 149 5.96 2.68 16.42
C MET A 149 7.08 2.36 17.42
N TYR A 150 6.73 1.81 18.59
CA TYR A 150 7.70 1.40 19.59
C TYR A 150 8.68 0.35 19.03
N ASP A 151 8.16 -0.70 18.40
CA ASP A 151 9.00 -1.78 17.84
C ASP A 151 9.94 -1.25 16.77
N ARG A 152 9.44 -0.42 15.84
CA ARG A 152 10.28 0.22 14.81
C ARG A 152 11.34 1.13 15.40
N ARG A 153 11.01 1.94 16.41
CA ARG A 153 11.98 2.87 17.01
C ARG A 153 13.04 2.15 17.82
N LYS A 154 12.66 1.08 18.50
CA LYS A 154 13.58 0.22 19.24
C LYS A 154 14.61 -0.38 18.28
N GLU A 155 14.14 -1.08 17.25
CA GLU A 155 14.99 -1.76 16.26
C GLU A 155 15.88 -0.77 15.49
N ARG A 156 15.34 0.38 15.08
CA ARG A 156 16.05 1.31 14.17
C ARG A 156 16.89 2.38 14.87
N PHE A 157 16.58 2.75 16.12
CA PHE A 157 17.19 3.91 16.77
C PHE A 157 17.67 3.69 18.21
N TRP A 158 17.14 2.73 18.97
CA TRP A 158 17.50 2.57 20.39
C TRP A 158 18.44 1.41 20.64
N ASP A 159 18.33 0.32 19.88
CA ASP A 159 19.22 -0.84 20.04
C ASP A 159 20.69 -0.48 19.71
N SER A 160 20.92 0.46 18.78
CA SER A 160 22.27 0.99 18.46
C SER A 160 22.86 1.94 19.51
N LEU A 161 22.03 2.58 20.35
CA LEU A 161 22.50 3.46 21.42
C LEU A 161 23.04 2.67 22.63
N GLN A 162 22.66 1.39 22.77
CA GLN A 162 23.21 0.51 23.79
C GLN A 162 24.60 -0.03 23.44
N GLU A 163 24.96 -0.07 22.16
CA GLU A 163 26.28 -0.51 21.69
C GLU A 163 27.37 0.56 21.89
N GLU A 164 27.02 1.86 21.81
CA GLU A 164 27.96 2.98 22.02
C GLU A 164 28.30 3.23 23.51
N GLU A 165 27.36 3.00 24.44
CA GLU A 165 27.65 3.05 25.89
C GLU A 165 28.47 1.84 26.39
N PHE A 166 28.44 0.71 25.67
CA PHE A 166 29.20 -0.51 26.01
C PHE A 166 30.67 -0.48 25.54
N SER A 167 31.01 0.43 24.62
CA SER A 167 32.32 0.46 23.96
C SER A 167 33.45 1.12 24.78
N GLN A 168 33.16 1.62 26.00
CA GLN A 168 34.18 2.15 26.92
C GLN A 168 34.56 1.21 28.06
N GLU A 169 33.96 0.02 28.18
CA GLU A 169 34.26 -0.94 29.25
C GLU A 169 34.34 -2.39 28.76
N GLN A 170 35.16 -2.73 27.76
CA GLN A 170 35.53 -4.14 27.53
C GLN A 170 36.99 -4.30 27.10
N GLU A 171 37.90 -4.25 28.07
CA GLU A 171 39.04 -5.17 28.10
C GLU A 171 38.62 -6.45 28.84
N GLY A 172 38.85 -7.61 28.22
CA GLY A 172 39.02 -8.89 28.94
C GLY A 172 37.81 -9.81 29.02
N THR A 173 37.77 -10.78 28.11
CA THR A 173 37.02 -12.04 28.25
C THR A 173 37.59 -12.88 29.40
N ASP A 174 36.91 -12.91 30.56
CA ASP A 174 36.90 -14.06 31.48
C ASP A 174 35.72 -13.91 32.46
N THR A 175 34.68 -14.73 32.31
CA THR A 175 33.49 -14.66 33.19
C THR A 175 33.88 -15.18 34.58
N ASN A 176 34.27 -14.29 35.48
CA ASN A 176 34.74 -14.68 36.82
C ASN A 176 33.55 -15.09 37.73
N TYR A 177 33.22 -16.38 37.75
CA TYR A 177 32.10 -16.95 38.52
C TYR A 177 32.21 -16.71 40.05
N TRP A 178 33.40 -16.43 40.57
CA TRP A 178 33.63 -16.13 41.98
C TRP A 178 32.95 -14.83 42.44
N MET A 179 32.78 -13.88 41.51
CA MET A 179 32.14 -12.59 41.79
C MET A 179 30.61 -12.65 41.71
N MET A 180 30.03 -13.76 41.24
CA MET A 180 28.58 -13.90 41.11
C MET A 180 27.92 -14.34 42.42
N ASN A 181 26.69 -13.90 42.63
CA ASN A 181 25.90 -14.34 43.77
C ASN A 181 25.36 -15.78 43.55
N ILE A 182 25.00 -16.47 44.64
CA ILE A 182 24.62 -17.89 44.57
C ILE A 182 23.32 -18.16 43.79
N LEU A 183 22.42 -17.18 43.68
CA LEU A 183 21.19 -17.30 42.90
C LEU A 183 21.51 -17.27 41.41
N THR A 184 22.34 -16.32 40.98
CA THR A 184 22.80 -16.20 39.60
C THR A 184 23.56 -17.46 39.17
N LEU A 185 24.46 -17.97 40.02
CA LEU A 185 25.19 -19.21 39.76
C LEU A 185 24.27 -20.43 39.61
N ARG A 186 23.20 -20.52 40.40
CA ARG A 186 22.20 -21.60 40.29
C ARG A 186 21.36 -21.52 39.03
N ILE A 187 21.04 -20.31 38.57
CA ILE A 187 20.31 -20.10 37.32
C ILE A 187 21.18 -20.55 36.14
N ILE A 188 22.45 -20.10 36.09
CA ILE A 188 23.40 -20.49 35.05
C ILE A 188 23.65 -22.00 35.06
N ALA A 189 23.81 -22.62 36.24
CA ALA A 189 23.96 -24.06 36.36
C ALA A 189 22.73 -24.83 35.84
N LYS A 190 21.52 -24.35 36.13
CA LYS A 190 20.27 -24.94 35.65
C LYS A 190 20.12 -24.81 34.13
N GLU A 191 20.44 -23.65 33.56
CA GLU A 191 20.43 -23.42 32.11
C GLU A 191 21.42 -24.33 31.37
N ARG A 192 22.53 -24.69 32.02
CA ARG A 192 23.56 -25.60 31.49
C ARG A 192 23.31 -27.08 31.84
N GLY A 193 22.15 -27.41 32.39
CA GLY A 193 21.74 -28.79 32.70
C GLY A 193 22.48 -29.42 33.89
N ILE A 194 23.11 -28.63 34.76
CA ILE A 194 23.80 -29.08 35.95
C ILE A 194 22.82 -29.02 37.14
N TYR A 195 22.28 -30.17 37.55
CA TYR A 195 21.23 -30.27 38.58
C TYR A 195 21.81 -30.66 39.94
N PHE A 196 21.51 -29.87 40.97
CA PHE A 196 22.01 -30.09 42.32
C PHE A 196 20.93 -29.89 43.37
N LEU A 197 20.79 -30.85 44.29
CA LEU A 197 19.95 -30.66 45.47
C LEU A 197 20.71 -30.00 46.62
N HIS A 198 21.99 -30.30 46.90
CA HIS A 198 22.72 -29.71 48.05
C HIS A 198 24.21 -29.41 47.78
N PHE A 199 24.51 -28.47 46.90
CA PHE A 199 25.89 -28.00 46.64
C PHE A 199 26.15 -26.63 47.27
N THR A 200 27.37 -26.42 47.77
CA THR A 200 27.89 -25.13 48.25
C THR A 200 28.27 -24.21 47.09
N LYS A 201 28.46 -22.91 47.35
CA LYS A 201 28.75 -21.90 46.31
C LYS A 201 30.00 -22.27 45.49
N GLU A 202 31.03 -22.77 46.15
CA GLU A 202 32.32 -23.12 45.56
C GLU A 202 32.21 -24.33 44.63
N GLU A 203 31.43 -25.35 45.01
CA GLU A 203 31.23 -26.55 44.18
C GLU A 203 30.40 -26.26 42.92
N ILE A 204 29.48 -25.28 42.98
CA ILE A 204 28.74 -24.80 41.81
C ILE A 204 29.68 -24.08 40.84
N ILE A 205 30.58 -23.24 41.36
CA ILE A 205 31.56 -22.51 40.55
C ILE A 205 32.50 -23.50 39.83
N GLN A 206 33.07 -24.46 40.56
CA GLN A 206 33.94 -25.49 39.97
C GLN A 206 33.24 -26.32 38.88
N SER A 207 31.96 -26.60 39.06
CA SER A 207 31.17 -27.34 38.07
C SER A 207 30.90 -26.52 36.80
N LEU A 208 30.69 -25.21 36.93
CA LEU A 208 30.50 -24.30 35.81
C LEU A 208 31.80 -24.07 35.02
N GLU A 209 32.93 -23.91 35.72
CA GLU A 209 34.26 -23.79 35.11
C GLU A 209 34.63 -25.08 34.34
N ALA A 210 34.36 -26.26 34.92
CA ALA A 210 34.60 -27.54 34.26
C ALA A 210 33.71 -27.76 33.03
N PHE A 211 32.47 -27.26 33.05
CA PHE A 211 31.57 -27.32 31.90
C PHE A 211 32.09 -26.48 30.73
N ASP A 212 32.54 -25.25 30.99
CA ASP A 212 33.07 -24.36 29.96
C ASP A 212 34.41 -24.86 29.38
N GLN A 213 35.27 -25.44 30.22
CA GLN A 213 36.49 -26.11 29.76
C GLN A 213 36.19 -27.31 28.85
N LYS A 214 35.15 -28.10 29.14
CA LYS A 214 34.72 -29.22 28.27
C LYS A 214 34.13 -28.74 26.95
N LYS A 215 33.44 -27.60 26.93
CA LYS A 215 32.86 -27.02 25.72
C LYS A 215 33.95 -26.52 24.75
N ASN A 216 35.05 -26.00 25.28
CA ASN A 216 36.20 -25.57 24.48
C ASN A 216 36.99 -26.73 23.83
N LEU A 217 36.72 -27.99 24.20
CA LEU A 217 37.34 -29.19 23.61
C LEU A 217 36.45 -29.93 22.58
N LYS A 218 35.17 -29.58 22.44
CA LYS A 218 34.19 -30.23 21.53
C LYS A 218 33.79 -29.36 20.33
N GLY A 219 34.73 -28.60 19.78
CA GLY A 219 34.52 -27.79 18.58
C GLY A 219 34.87 -28.54 17.29
N THR A 220 34.23 -29.68 16.98
CA THR A 220 34.09 -30.26 15.62
C THR A 220 33.41 -31.61 15.71
N THR A 221 32.16 -31.68 15.23
CA THR A 221 31.52 -32.73 14.38
C THR A 221 30.03 -32.82 14.70
N THR A 222 29.24 -32.68 13.65
CA THR A 222 27.80 -32.88 13.57
C THR A 222 27.48 -34.35 13.77
N GLU A 223 26.94 -34.73 14.92
CA GLU A 223 26.20 -35.98 15.10
C GLU A 223 24.98 -35.69 15.98
N GLU A 224 23.81 -36.06 15.47
CA GLU A 224 22.52 -35.99 16.14
C GLU A 224 22.53 -36.97 17.34
N GLU A 225 22.52 -36.46 18.58
CA GLU A 225 22.32 -37.31 19.75
C GLU A 225 20.82 -37.58 19.93
N ASP A 226 20.41 -38.79 19.53
CA ASP A 226 19.16 -39.45 19.86
C ASP A 226 19.08 -39.64 21.39
N VAL A 227 18.28 -38.83 22.09
CA VAL A 227 18.06 -38.95 23.54
C VAL A 227 17.11 -40.11 23.80
N SER A 228 17.65 -41.33 23.76
CA SER A 228 16.95 -42.53 24.22
C SER A 228 16.88 -42.52 25.75
N ASN A 229 15.75 -42.09 26.32
CA ASN A 229 15.51 -42.17 27.76
C ASN A 229 15.35 -43.64 28.18
N ASP A 230 16.39 -44.20 28.79
CA ASP A 230 16.36 -45.57 29.31
C ASP A 230 15.55 -45.67 30.61
N TYR A 231 14.24 -45.89 30.45
CA TYR A 231 13.28 -46.07 31.55
C TYR A 231 13.52 -47.33 32.38
N ASP A 232 14.36 -48.26 31.92
CA ASP A 232 14.55 -49.56 32.58
C ASP A 232 15.34 -49.45 33.89
N ASN A 233 16.10 -48.37 34.05
CA ASN A 233 16.92 -48.09 35.23
C ASN A 233 16.25 -47.17 36.27
N MET A 234 15.01 -46.73 36.04
CA MET A 234 14.29 -45.86 36.99
C MET A 234 13.59 -46.64 38.11
N THR A 235 13.64 -46.08 39.33
CA THR A 235 12.91 -46.61 40.50
C THR A 235 11.41 -46.32 40.43
N SER A 236 10.59 -47.09 41.17
CA SER A 236 9.13 -46.91 41.20
C SER A 236 8.69 -45.51 41.58
N LYS A 237 9.45 -44.83 42.44
CA LYS A 237 9.16 -43.46 42.87
C LYS A 237 9.41 -42.47 41.72
N GLN A 238 10.56 -42.59 41.06
CA GLN A 238 10.93 -41.74 39.91
C GLN A 238 9.94 -41.89 38.75
N LEU A 239 9.48 -43.11 38.45
CA LEU A 239 8.49 -43.36 37.40
C LEU A 239 7.12 -42.72 37.70
N LYS A 240 6.72 -42.71 38.98
CA LYS A 240 5.45 -42.10 39.43
C LYS A 240 5.53 -40.58 39.51
N ASP A 241 6.66 -40.03 39.95
CA ASP A 241 6.91 -38.59 39.94
C ASP A 241 6.91 -38.06 38.49
N LEU A 242 7.57 -38.77 37.57
CA LEU A 242 7.54 -38.44 36.13
C LEU A 242 6.12 -38.54 35.54
N ALA A 243 5.32 -39.53 35.96
CA ALA A 243 3.92 -39.65 35.52
C ALA A 243 3.06 -38.48 36.02
N LYS A 244 3.33 -37.98 37.23
CA LYS A 244 2.68 -36.79 37.78
C LYS A 244 3.04 -35.54 36.99
N GLU A 245 4.32 -35.35 36.64
CA GLU A 245 4.80 -34.22 35.85
C GLU A 245 4.19 -34.20 34.44
N ARG A 246 4.09 -35.37 33.78
CA ARG A 246 3.47 -35.51 32.45
C ARG A 246 1.94 -35.47 32.46
N GLY A 247 1.33 -35.35 33.64
CA GLY A 247 -0.13 -35.21 33.81
C GLY A 247 -0.93 -36.50 33.64
N PHE A 248 -0.31 -37.68 33.78
CA PHE A 248 -1.03 -38.95 33.76
C PHE A 248 -2.02 -39.04 34.93
N ARG A 249 -3.21 -39.59 34.67
CA ARG A 249 -4.23 -39.83 35.70
C ARG A 249 -4.17 -41.29 36.13
N VAL A 250 -4.40 -41.57 37.41
CA VAL A 250 -4.45 -42.94 37.98
C VAL A 250 -3.10 -43.69 37.98
N TYR A 251 -1.96 -42.97 37.90
CA TYR A 251 -0.62 -43.57 37.90
C TYR A 251 -0.22 -44.27 39.22
N ASN A 252 -0.84 -43.89 40.34
CA ASN A 252 -0.49 -44.41 41.67
C ASN A 252 -0.70 -45.92 41.82
N ASN A 253 -1.65 -46.49 41.05
CA ASN A 253 -2.03 -47.90 41.11
C ASN A 253 -1.41 -48.74 39.98
N LEU A 254 -0.56 -48.14 39.13
CA LEU A 254 0.09 -48.84 38.02
C LEU A 254 1.39 -49.50 38.48
N ASN A 255 1.69 -50.66 37.88
CA ASN A 255 2.97 -51.34 38.06
C ASN A 255 4.07 -50.64 37.22
N ASN A 256 5.34 -50.87 37.58
CA ASN A 256 6.47 -50.18 36.94
C ASN A 256 6.59 -50.52 35.44
N THR A 257 6.23 -51.73 35.03
CA THR A 257 6.29 -52.15 33.62
C THR A 257 5.32 -51.36 32.76
N VAL A 258 4.07 -51.16 33.21
CA VAL A 258 3.07 -50.36 32.50
C VAL A 258 3.44 -48.87 32.53
N LEU A 259 3.99 -48.37 33.64
CA LEU A 259 4.47 -46.98 33.71
C LEU A 259 5.59 -46.69 32.71
N ARG A 260 6.56 -47.60 32.58
CA ARG A 260 7.65 -47.47 31.59
C ARG A 260 7.11 -47.46 30.16
N GLN A 261 6.16 -48.34 29.86
CA GLN A 261 5.53 -48.38 28.55
C GLN A 261 4.82 -47.07 28.21
N HIS A 262 4.01 -46.53 29.13
CA HIS A 262 3.34 -45.24 28.93
C HIS A 262 4.31 -44.08 28.75
N HIS A 263 5.46 -44.11 29.43
CA HIS A 263 6.49 -43.08 29.24
C HIS A 263 7.17 -43.16 27.89
N ARG A 264 7.43 -44.37 27.37
CA ARG A 264 7.93 -44.57 25.99
C ARG A 264 6.91 -44.09 24.95
N GLU A 265 5.65 -44.46 25.10
CA GLU A 265 4.57 -44.05 24.19
C GLU A 265 4.37 -42.53 24.17
N TYR A 266 4.54 -41.87 25.33
CA TYR A 266 4.48 -40.42 25.44
C TYR A 266 5.64 -39.72 24.70
N ASP A 267 6.86 -40.22 24.87
CA ASP A 267 8.04 -39.66 24.18
C ASP A 267 7.93 -39.87 22.66
N GLU A 268 7.52 -41.05 22.21
CA GLU A 268 7.27 -41.32 20.79
C GLU A 268 6.19 -40.40 20.22
N ALA A 269 5.13 -40.12 20.98
CA ALA A 269 4.09 -39.18 20.56
C ALA A 269 4.58 -37.73 20.49
N LEU A 270 5.47 -37.33 21.40
CA LEU A 270 6.11 -36.02 21.38
C LEU A 270 7.04 -35.87 20.18
N HIS A 271 7.83 -36.91 19.89
CA HIS A 271 8.74 -36.95 18.75
C HIS A 271 7.98 -36.92 17.42
N ARG A 272 6.85 -37.64 17.33
CA ARG A 272 5.93 -37.55 16.16
C ARG A 272 5.39 -36.14 15.98
N LYS A 273 4.96 -35.47 17.06
CA LYS A 273 4.49 -34.07 16.99
C LYS A 273 5.57 -33.10 16.54
N GLN A 274 6.79 -33.24 17.07
CA GLN A 274 7.93 -32.42 16.64
C GLN A 274 8.27 -32.66 15.18
N GLN A 275 8.27 -33.91 14.70
CA GLN A 275 8.47 -34.22 13.29
C GLN A 275 7.35 -33.65 12.41
N GLU A 276 6.09 -33.70 12.84
CA GLU A 276 4.96 -33.04 12.14
C GLU A 276 5.10 -31.51 12.10
N GLU A 277 5.57 -30.89 13.19
CA GLU A 277 5.86 -29.45 13.25
C GLU A 277 7.05 -29.05 12.36
N ILE A 278 8.09 -29.87 12.31
CA ILE A 278 9.24 -29.69 11.40
C ILE A 278 8.78 -29.84 9.94
N LEU A 279 7.92 -30.82 9.63
CA LEU A 279 7.35 -30.98 8.29
C LEU A 279 6.47 -29.78 7.89
N LYS A 280 5.72 -29.21 8.85
CA LYS A 280 4.99 -27.95 8.66
C LYS A 280 5.91 -26.76 8.45
N ALA A 281 7.04 -26.69 9.15
CA ALA A 281 8.00 -25.59 9.04
C ALA A 281 8.92 -25.69 7.79
N GLN A 282 9.09 -26.89 7.22
CA GLN A 282 9.87 -27.14 6.00
C GLN A 282 9.02 -27.14 4.72
N SER A 283 7.70 -27.09 4.87
CA SER A 283 6.81 -26.65 3.79
C SER A 283 7.11 -25.16 3.56
N PRO A 284 7.51 -24.70 2.36
CA PRO A 284 7.57 -23.26 2.11
C PRO A 284 6.18 -22.71 2.41
N ASP A 285 6.10 -21.55 3.06
CA ASP A 285 4.87 -20.82 3.29
C ASP A 285 4.09 -20.67 1.97
N ILE A 286 3.25 -21.65 1.66
CA ILE A 286 2.08 -21.48 0.80
C ILE A 286 1.10 -20.82 1.74
N ASP A 287 1.28 -19.50 1.81
CA ASP A 287 0.26 -18.54 2.16
C ASP A 287 -1.14 -19.11 1.91
N ASP A 288 -1.88 -19.37 2.99
CA ASP A 288 -3.34 -19.54 2.98
C ASP A 288 -4.03 -18.20 2.64
N ASN A 289 -3.44 -17.45 1.71
CA ASN A 289 -4.19 -16.68 0.77
C ASN A 289 -4.95 -17.72 -0.05
N THR A 290 -6.25 -17.86 0.22
CA THR A 290 -7.22 -17.98 -0.86
C THR A 290 -6.66 -17.19 -2.03
N VAL A 291 -6.11 -17.88 -3.04
CA VAL A 291 -5.58 -17.24 -4.23
C VAL A 291 -6.76 -16.43 -4.73
N ASP A 292 -6.70 -15.12 -4.54
CA ASP A 292 -7.86 -14.27 -4.78
C ASP A 292 -7.95 -14.16 -6.30
N THR A 293 -8.63 -15.14 -6.88
CA THR A 293 -8.82 -15.32 -8.30
C THR A 293 -10.16 -14.72 -8.67
N MET A 294 -10.15 -13.88 -9.69
CA MET A 294 -11.36 -13.44 -10.34
C MET A 294 -11.70 -14.43 -11.46
N GLU A 295 -12.97 -14.83 -11.53
CA GLU A 295 -13.50 -15.61 -12.64
C GLU A 295 -13.98 -14.66 -13.73
N PHE A 296 -13.44 -14.82 -14.94
CA PHE A 296 -13.88 -14.11 -16.13
C PHE A 296 -14.62 -15.06 -17.07
N LYS A 297 -15.82 -14.69 -17.52
CA LYS A 297 -16.60 -15.49 -18.46
C LYS A 297 -16.20 -15.12 -19.89
N LEU A 298 -15.54 -16.04 -20.58
CA LEU A 298 -15.24 -15.93 -22.00
C LEU A 298 -16.39 -16.55 -22.79
N THR A 299 -17.12 -15.73 -23.56
CA THR A 299 -18.16 -16.20 -24.49
C THR A 299 -17.56 -16.32 -25.89
N LEU A 300 -17.58 -17.52 -26.46
CA LEU A 300 -17.15 -17.76 -27.83
C LEU A 300 -18.32 -17.53 -28.81
N GLN A 301 -18.03 -17.57 -30.12
CA GLN A 301 -19.02 -17.23 -31.17
C GLN A 301 -20.18 -18.24 -31.27
N ASP A 302 -20.02 -19.41 -30.69
CA ASP A 302 -21.04 -20.44 -30.50
C ASP A 302 -22.00 -20.16 -29.33
N GLY A 303 -21.71 -19.14 -28.52
CA GLY A 303 -22.49 -18.76 -27.34
C GLY A 303 -22.13 -19.56 -26.08
N GLU A 304 -21.13 -20.43 -26.13
CA GLU A 304 -20.67 -21.17 -24.96
C GLU A 304 -19.85 -20.27 -24.03
N ASN A 305 -20.09 -20.39 -22.72
CA ASN A 305 -19.39 -19.65 -21.68
C ASN A 305 -18.31 -20.52 -21.06
N HIS A 306 -17.06 -20.06 -21.15
CA HIS A 306 -15.91 -20.70 -20.53
C HIS A 306 -15.40 -19.82 -19.38
N PRO A 307 -15.46 -20.27 -18.13
CA PRO A 307 -14.85 -19.54 -17.02
C PRO A 307 -13.33 -19.61 -17.14
N ILE A 308 -12.67 -18.47 -17.05
CA ILE A 308 -11.21 -18.33 -17.04
C ILE A 308 -10.80 -17.67 -15.72
N LEU A 309 -9.92 -18.31 -14.98
CA LEU A 309 -9.41 -17.74 -13.73
C LEU A 309 -8.24 -16.80 -13.99
N ILE A 310 -8.28 -15.65 -13.31
CA ILE A 310 -7.23 -14.64 -13.31
C ILE A 310 -6.85 -14.33 -11.86
N ARG A 311 -5.57 -14.40 -11.54
CA ARG A 311 -5.04 -14.02 -10.22
C ARG A 311 -4.91 -12.51 -10.08
N LYS A 312 -4.92 -12.02 -8.84
CA LYS A 312 -4.68 -10.59 -8.52
C LYS A 312 -3.40 -10.00 -9.11
N ASP A 313 -2.35 -10.79 -9.24
CA ASP A 313 -1.08 -10.39 -9.85
C ASP A 313 -1.15 -10.27 -11.39
N GLY A 314 -2.27 -10.63 -12.00
CA GLY A 314 -2.49 -10.60 -13.44
C GLY A 314 -2.10 -11.89 -14.15
N MET A 315 -1.76 -12.96 -13.43
CA MET A 315 -1.52 -14.28 -14.01
C MET A 315 -2.84 -14.92 -14.45
N VAL A 316 -2.86 -15.48 -15.66
CA VAL A 316 -4.04 -16.09 -16.27
C VAL A 316 -3.89 -17.60 -16.33
N ASN A 317 -4.93 -18.36 -16.00
CA ASN A 317 -4.91 -19.82 -16.14
C ASN A 317 -4.93 -20.20 -17.64
N ALA A 318 -3.75 -20.50 -18.18
CA ALA A 318 -3.54 -20.86 -19.57
C ALA A 318 -4.20 -22.20 -19.93
N THR A 319 -4.31 -23.11 -18.97
CA THR A 319 -4.93 -24.41 -19.21
C THR A 319 -6.43 -24.27 -19.48
N MET A 320 -7.12 -23.41 -18.71
CA MET A 320 -8.53 -23.08 -18.96
C MET A 320 -8.70 -22.33 -20.29
N LEU A 321 -7.80 -21.37 -20.57
CA LEU A 321 -7.82 -20.59 -21.80
C LEU A 321 -7.64 -21.46 -23.05
N CYS A 322 -6.66 -22.35 -23.06
CA CYS A 322 -6.44 -23.27 -24.19
C CYS A 322 -7.58 -24.26 -24.35
N LYS A 323 -8.16 -24.77 -23.25
CA LYS A 323 -9.34 -25.64 -23.28
C LYS A 323 -10.53 -24.95 -23.94
N ALA A 324 -10.80 -23.69 -23.61
CA ALA A 324 -11.82 -22.88 -24.29
C ALA A 324 -11.55 -22.79 -25.80
N GLY A 325 -10.31 -22.57 -26.21
CA GLY A 325 -9.92 -22.57 -27.63
C GLY A 325 -9.78 -23.94 -28.29
N GLY A 326 -10.14 -25.05 -27.62
CA GLY A 326 -10.04 -26.41 -28.14
C GLY A 326 -8.62 -26.92 -28.38
N LYS A 327 -7.61 -26.36 -27.70
CA LYS A 327 -6.19 -26.76 -27.82
C LYS A 327 -5.57 -27.07 -26.44
N GLN A 328 -4.36 -27.64 -26.43
CA GLN A 328 -3.61 -27.86 -25.19
C GLN A 328 -2.50 -26.82 -25.02
N PHE A 329 -2.28 -26.38 -23.78
CA PHE A 329 -1.21 -25.43 -23.48
C PHE A 329 0.20 -25.98 -23.80
N ASN A 330 0.38 -27.31 -23.70
CA ASN A 330 1.63 -27.94 -24.09
C ASN A 330 1.97 -27.73 -25.58
N ASP A 331 0.98 -27.63 -26.46
CA ASP A 331 1.20 -27.39 -27.88
C ASP A 331 1.67 -25.96 -28.13
N TYR A 332 1.14 -25.00 -27.36
CA TYR A 332 1.62 -23.62 -27.37
C TYR A 332 3.08 -23.55 -26.91
N MET A 333 3.42 -24.19 -25.79
CA MET A 333 4.79 -24.19 -25.24
C MET A 333 5.82 -24.89 -26.13
N ARG A 334 5.39 -25.77 -27.04
CA ARG A 334 6.26 -26.44 -28.02
C ARG A 334 6.58 -25.56 -29.23
N ASN A 335 5.79 -24.51 -29.49
CA ASN A 335 6.04 -23.62 -30.60
C ASN A 335 7.29 -22.78 -30.34
N LYS A 336 8.23 -22.80 -31.29
CA LYS A 336 9.46 -22.01 -31.23
C LYS A 336 9.17 -20.52 -31.02
N GLN A 337 8.18 -19.98 -31.72
CA GLN A 337 7.81 -18.56 -31.60
C GLN A 337 7.36 -18.20 -30.18
N SER A 338 6.63 -19.09 -29.51
CA SER A 338 6.18 -18.90 -28.14
C SER A 338 7.34 -18.95 -27.15
N GLN A 339 8.31 -19.84 -27.38
CA GLN A 339 9.54 -19.91 -26.58
C GLN A 339 10.40 -18.66 -26.75
N ASP A 340 10.58 -18.20 -27.98
CA ASP A 340 11.34 -16.98 -28.30
C ASP A 340 10.69 -15.74 -27.64
N LEU A 341 9.35 -15.68 -27.61
CA LEU A 341 8.62 -14.60 -26.93
C LEU A 341 8.81 -14.63 -25.41
N ILE A 342 8.75 -15.80 -24.79
CA ILE A 342 8.98 -15.96 -23.34
C ILE A 342 10.39 -15.48 -22.98
N GLU A 343 11.38 -15.84 -23.79
CA GLU A 343 12.77 -15.42 -23.61
C GLU A 343 12.95 -13.91 -23.79
N ALA A 344 12.30 -13.31 -24.80
CA ALA A 344 12.32 -11.86 -24.99
C ALA A 344 11.72 -11.12 -23.79
N ILE A 345 10.59 -11.60 -23.25
CA ILE A 345 9.96 -11.03 -22.05
C ILE A 345 10.89 -11.15 -20.85
N ARG A 346 11.54 -12.30 -20.66
CA ARG A 346 12.51 -12.51 -19.60
C ARG A 346 13.66 -11.51 -19.70
N SER A 347 14.23 -11.34 -20.89
CA SER A 347 15.36 -10.44 -21.13
C SER A 347 14.99 -8.97 -20.87
N GLU A 348 13.81 -8.53 -21.29
CA GLU A 348 13.37 -7.14 -21.14
C GLU A 348 12.96 -6.81 -19.71
N THR A 349 12.27 -7.72 -19.03
CA THR A 349 11.67 -7.46 -17.70
C THR A 349 12.55 -7.89 -16.54
N GLY A 350 13.58 -8.71 -16.77
CA GLY A 350 14.38 -9.35 -15.72
C GLY A 350 13.62 -10.41 -14.89
N ILE A 351 12.37 -10.74 -15.25
CA ILE A 351 11.55 -11.71 -14.52
C ILE A 351 11.99 -13.13 -14.89
N PRO A 352 12.34 -14.00 -13.91
CA PRO A 352 12.68 -15.39 -14.18
C PRO A 352 11.54 -16.15 -14.89
N VAL A 353 11.87 -17.08 -15.80
CA VAL A 353 10.88 -17.89 -16.54
C VAL A 353 9.90 -18.62 -15.61
N SER A 354 10.37 -19.06 -14.44
CA SER A 354 9.55 -19.72 -13.41
C SER A 354 8.44 -18.84 -12.84
N LYS A 355 8.58 -17.51 -12.92
CA LYS A 355 7.55 -16.53 -12.53
C LYS A 355 6.72 -16.02 -13.72
N ILE A 356 7.15 -16.36 -14.95
CA ILE A 356 6.45 -16.04 -16.19
C ILE A 356 5.45 -17.15 -16.54
N VAL A 357 5.85 -18.41 -16.31
CA VAL A 357 5.02 -19.61 -16.47
C VAL A 357 5.12 -20.44 -15.19
N GLU A 358 4.02 -20.49 -14.45
CA GLU A 358 3.89 -21.29 -13.23
C GLU A 358 3.03 -22.51 -13.51
N THR A 359 3.38 -23.68 -12.96
CA THR A 359 2.58 -24.90 -13.14
C THR A 359 2.22 -25.49 -11.79
N TYR A 360 0.92 -25.54 -11.50
CA TYR A 360 0.39 -26.10 -10.27
C TYR A 360 -0.17 -27.51 -10.54
N LYS A 361 0.35 -28.50 -9.81
CA LYS A 361 -0.07 -29.91 -9.85
C LYS A 361 -0.40 -30.37 -8.43
N GLY A 362 -1.55 -31.03 -8.26
CA GLY A 362 -2.07 -31.40 -6.93
C GLY A 362 -2.79 -30.24 -6.23
N GLY A 363 -3.37 -30.50 -5.05
CA GLY A 363 -4.19 -29.52 -4.32
C GLY A 363 -5.61 -29.35 -4.89
N ASP A 364 -6.26 -28.22 -4.61
CA ASP A 364 -7.63 -27.93 -5.08
C ASP A 364 -7.70 -27.91 -6.62
N VAL A 365 -8.55 -28.79 -7.17
CA VAL A 365 -8.75 -29.01 -8.61
C VAL A 365 -9.07 -27.71 -9.36
N ARG A 366 -9.70 -26.74 -8.70
CA ARG A 366 -10.10 -25.46 -9.33
C ARG A 366 -8.91 -24.61 -9.75
N PHE A 367 -7.79 -24.67 -9.03
CA PHE A 367 -6.62 -23.83 -9.29
C PHE A 367 -5.50 -24.54 -10.06
N GLN A 368 -5.70 -25.83 -10.37
CA GLN A 368 -4.72 -26.62 -11.11
C GLN A 368 -4.56 -26.13 -12.55
N GLY A 369 -3.35 -26.31 -13.07
CA GLY A 369 -2.99 -25.95 -14.44
C GLY A 369 -1.77 -25.06 -14.52
N SER A 370 -1.43 -24.69 -15.74
CA SER A 370 -0.39 -23.72 -16.04
C SER A 370 -0.95 -22.31 -16.03
N TRP A 371 -0.27 -21.42 -15.34
CA TRP A 371 -0.57 -20.00 -15.20
C TRP A 371 0.50 -19.20 -15.92
N ILE A 372 0.08 -18.23 -16.72
CA ILE A 372 0.97 -17.43 -17.57
C ILE A 372 0.79 -15.94 -17.35
N HIS A 373 1.88 -15.20 -17.49
CA HIS A 373 1.86 -13.74 -17.46
C HIS A 373 0.93 -13.15 -18.55
N ARG A 374 0.29 -12.00 -18.26
CA ARG A 374 -0.73 -11.38 -19.12
C ARG A 374 -0.31 -11.21 -20.58
N LEU A 375 0.95 -10.86 -20.84
CA LEU A 375 1.45 -10.62 -22.21
C LEU A 375 1.49 -11.92 -23.01
N ILE A 376 1.85 -13.02 -22.37
CA ILE A 376 1.84 -14.36 -22.98
C ILE A 376 0.40 -14.84 -23.12
N ALA A 377 -0.48 -14.51 -22.18
CA ALA A 377 -1.90 -14.84 -22.31
C ALA A 377 -2.52 -14.21 -23.58
N ILE A 378 -2.16 -12.95 -23.90
CA ILE A 378 -2.59 -12.30 -25.14
C ILE A 378 -2.07 -13.05 -26.37
N ASP A 379 -0.77 -13.39 -26.39
CA ASP A 379 -0.18 -14.13 -27.51
C ASP A 379 -0.78 -15.53 -27.67
N CYS A 380 -0.97 -16.25 -26.56
CA CYS A 380 -1.66 -17.52 -26.51
C CYS A 380 -3.07 -17.40 -27.06
N ALA A 381 -3.83 -16.36 -26.70
CA ALA A 381 -5.17 -16.12 -27.24
C ALA A 381 -5.16 -15.84 -28.76
N ARG A 382 -4.14 -15.12 -29.28
CA ARG A 382 -3.96 -14.95 -30.74
C ARG A 382 -3.73 -16.28 -31.45
N TRP A 383 -2.90 -17.13 -30.87
CA TRP A 383 -2.62 -18.47 -31.40
C TRP A 383 -3.86 -19.38 -31.38
N LEU A 384 -4.70 -19.25 -30.35
CA LEU A 384 -5.96 -20.01 -30.24
C LEU A 384 -7.00 -19.56 -31.27
N ASN A 385 -7.13 -18.27 -31.54
CA ASN A 385 -8.20 -17.72 -32.38
C ASN A 385 -7.69 -16.72 -33.44
N PRO A 386 -7.69 -17.09 -34.74
CA PRO A 386 -7.26 -16.21 -35.83
C PRO A 386 -8.07 -14.92 -35.98
N ARG A 387 -9.39 -14.93 -35.66
CA ARG A 387 -10.22 -13.71 -35.71
C ARG A 387 -9.81 -12.71 -34.64
N PHE A 388 -9.48 -13.21 -33.45
CA PHE A 388 -8.92 -12.39 -32.38
C PHE A 388 -7.54 -11.82 -32.76
N SER A 389 -6.68 -12.65 -33.37
CA SER A 389 -5.39 -12.18 -33.90
C SER A 389 -5.56 -11.06 -34.93
N LEU A 390 -6.53 -11.19 -35.85
CA LEU A 390 -6.84 -10.15 -36.83
C LEU A 390 -7.32 -8.86 -36.16
N GLN A 391 -8.10 -8.94 -35.08
CA GLN A 391 -8.55 -7.76 -34.35
C GLN A 391 -7.39 -7.00 -33.70
N ILE A 392 -6.44 -7.72 -33.10
CA ILE A 392 -5.22 -7.10 -32.55
C ILE A 392 -4.40 -6.44 -33.65
N MET A 393 -4.28 -7.07 -34.82
CA MET A 393 -3.61 -6.47 -35.97
C MET A 393 -4.32 -5.19 -36.43
N LYS A 394 -5.66 -5.18 -36.49
CA LYS A 394 -6.44 -3.97 -36.83
C LYS A 394 -6.24 -2.85 -35.82
N TRP A 395 -6.21 -3.14 -34.52
CA TRP A 395 -5.90 -2.13 -33.51
C TRP A 395 -4.47 -1.61 -33.65
N THR A 396 -3.51 -2.48 -33.96
CA THR A 396 -2.12 -2.06 -34.19
C THR A 396 -2.03 -1.14 -35.41
N ASP A 397 -2.70 -1.50 -36.52
CA ASP A 397 -2.80 -0.68 -37.73
C ASP A 397 -3.50 0.66 -37.46
N GLU A 398 -4.56 0.66 -36.66
CA GLU A 398 -5.26 1.88 -36.23
C GLU A 398 -4.38 2.79 -35.36
N ILE A 399 -3.57 2.24 -34.45
CA ILE A 399 -2.58 3.01 -33.69
C ILE A 399 -1.55 3.63 -34.65
N LEU A 400 -1.05 2.88 -35.63
CA LEU A 400 -0.07 3.37 -36.59
C LEU A 400 -0.63 4.45 -37.52
N THR A 401 -1.91 4.34 -37.90
CA THR A 401 -2.56 5.27 -38.85
C THR A 401 -3.20 6.48 -38.19
N LYS A 402 -3.83 6.31 -37.02
CA LYS A 402 -4.61 7.35 -36.32
C LYS A 402 -3.98 7.82 -35.00
N GLY A 403 -2.93 7.15 -34.52
CA GLY A 403 -2.24 7.49 -33.26
C GLY A 403 -2.96 7.06 -31.99
N SER A 404 -4.15 6.45 -32.07
CA SER A 404 -4.92 5.96 -30.92
C SER A 404 -5.97 4.94 -31.34
N VAL A 405 -6.36 4.06 -30.42
CA VAL A 405 -7.49 3.13 -30.56
C VAL A 405 -8.53 3.46 -29.50
N GLN A 406 -9.80 3.54 -29.91
CA GLN A 406 -10.92 3.63 -28.98
C GLN A 406 -11.47 2.23 -28.73
N ILE A 407 -11.40 1.77 -27.49
CA ILE A 407 -12.07 0.56 -27.05
C ILE A 407 -13.50 0.97 -26.66
N GLU A 408 -14.51 0.43 -27.35
CA GLU A 408 -15.92 0.73 -27.04
C GLU A 408 -16.19 0.42 -25.56
N LYS A 409 -16.77 1.40 -24.84
CA LYS A 409 -17.11 1.26 -23.41
C LYS A 409 -18.14 0.11 -23.28
N PRO A 410 -17.98 -0.83 -22.34
CA PRO A 410 -18.94 -1.93 -22.18
C PRO A 410 -20.31 -1.34 -21.83
N LEU A 411 -21.29 -1.57 -22.72
CA LEU A 411 -22.67 -1.14 -22.51
C LEU A 411 -23.38 -2.11 -21.55
N LEU A 412 -24.34 -1.60 -20.77
CA LEU A 412 -25.25 -2.45 -20.01
C LEU A 412 -25.98 -3.42 -20.96
N PRO A 413 -26.21 -4.69 -20.54
CA PRO A 413 -26.99 -5.66 -21.31
C PRO A 413 -28.35 -5.06 -21.72
N MET A 414 -28.83 -5.35 -22.93
CA MET A 414 -30.09 -4.76 -23.44
C MET A 414 -31.30 -5.01 -22.53
N VAL A 415 -31.27 -6.08 -21.73
CA VAL A 415 -32.35 -6.50 -20.82
C VAL A 415 -32.55 -5.53 -19.66
N ASP A 416 -31.53 -4.76 -19.28
CA ASP A 416 -31.55 -3.88 -18.10
C ASP A 416 -31.72 -2.39 -18.45
N ARG A 417 -31.95 -2.05 -19.73
CA ARG A 417 -32.00 -0.64 -20.18
C ARG A 417 -33.40 -0.06 -20.03
N ASN A 418 -33.50 1.07 -19.33
CA ASN A 418 -34.71 1.89 -19.28
C ASN A 418 -34.71 2.98 -20.39
N ALA A 419 -35.83 3.72 -20.53
CA ALA A 419 -35.97 4.76 -21.56
C ALA A 419 -34.93 5.89 -21.42
N TYR A 420 -34.55 6.25 -20.19
CA TYR A 420 -33.53 7.25 -19.91
C TYR A 420 -32.12 6.76 -20.31
N ASP A 421 -31.83 5.47 -20.18
CA ASP A 421 -30.55 4.90 -20.59
C ASP A 421 -30.36 4.99 -22.12
N LEU A 422 -31.45 4.79 -22.87
CA LEU A 422 -31.47 4.92 -24.33
C LEU A 422 -31.32 6.39 -24.75
N GLU A 423 -32.04 7.31 -24.10
CA GLU A 423 -31.92 8.75 -24.36
C GLU A 423 -30.51 9.27 -24.02
N ALA A 424 -29.93 8.85 -22.89
CA ALA A 424 -28.58 9.20 -22.50
C ALA A 424 -27.53 8.69 -23.49
N GLU A 425 -27.72 7.51 -24.08
CA GLU A 425 -26.82 6.97 -25.12
C GLU A 425 -26.87 7.82 -26.41
N GLN A 426 -28.06 8.29 -26.79
CA GLN A 426 -28.21 9.19 -27.94
C GLN A 426 -27.51 10.52 -27.69
N LEU A 427 -27.75 11.12 -26.52
CA LEU A 427 -27.15 12.40 -26.14
C LEU A 427 -25.62 12.31 -25.99
N GLU A 428 -25.09 11.21 -25.46
CA GLU A 428 -23.64 10.99 -25.37
C GLU A 428 -22.96 11.05 -26.74
N LYS A 429 -23.60 10.51 -27.79
CA LYS A 429 -23.07 10.56 -29.17
C LYS A 429 -23.07 11.97 -29.76
N GLU A 430 -23.95 12.84 -29.28
CA GLU A 430 -24.02 14.26 -29.70
C GLU A 430 -22.93 15.11 -29.02
N VAL A 431 -22.37 14.66 -27.89
CA VAL A 431 -21.39 15.42 -27.10
C VAL A 431 -19.96 15.02 -27.48
N ASN A 432 -19.11 16.01 -27.73
CA ASN A 432 -17.68 15.80 -27.93
C ASN A 432 -16.86 16.55 -26.86
N PRO A 433 -16.43 15.86 -25.77
CA PRO A 433 -15.67 16.48 -24.68
C PRO A 433 -14.34 17.11 -25.12
N ILE A 434 -13.77 16.66 -26.24
CA ILE A 434 -12.48 17.17 -26.76
C ILE A 434 -12.61 18.65 -27.12
N LEU A 435 -13.75 19.08 -27.64
CA LEU A 435 -14.01 20.47 -28.02
C LEU A 435 -13.98 21.44 -26.84
N PHE A 436 -14.24 20.93 -25.62
CA PHE A 436 -14.33 21.72 -24.40
C PHE A 436 -13.10 21.57 -23.50
N SER A 437 -12.05 20.90 -23.99
CA SER A 437 -10.85 20.61 -23.20
C SER A 437 -10.11 21.86 -22.73
N ASN A 438 -10.23 22.99 -23.44
CA ASN A 438 -9.58 24.25 -23.11
C ASN A 438 -10.54 25.34 -22.63
N THR A 439 -11.82 25.01 -22.39
CA THR A 439 -12.83 25.98 -21.97
C THR A 439 -13.36 25.67 -20.58
N PHE A 440 -13.56 26.73 -19.79
CA PHE A 440 -14.26 26.61 -18.52
C PHE A 440 -15.71 26.19 -18.80
N SER A 441 -16.11 25.02 -18.31
CA SER A 441 -17.32 24.35 -18.80
C SER A 441 -18.10 23.68 -17.65
N LEU A 442 -19.42 23.80 -17.71
CA LEU A 442 -20.35 23.02 -16.91
C LEU A 442 -20.60 21.71 -17.64
N TYR A 443 -20.42 20.57 -16.97
CA TYR A 443 -20.71 19.26 -17.51
C TYR A 443 -21.89 18.63 -16.78
N ILE A 444 -22.62 17.80 -17.51
CA ILE A 444 -23.74 17.02 -17.03
C ILE A 444 -23.46 15.56 -17.36
N ALA A 445 -23.33 14.75 -16.31
CA ALA A 445 -23.02 13.34 -16.42
C ALA A 445 -24.21 12.49 -15.98
N TYR A 446 -24.54 11.49 -16.79
CA TYR A 446 -25.57 10.50 -16.48
C TYR A 446 -25.02 9.47 -15.48
N ILE A 447 -25.72 9.28 -14.35
CA ILE A 447 -25.32 8.38 -13.27
C ILE A 447 -25.98 6.99 -13.42
N GLY A 448 -27.17 6.92 -14.02
CA GLY A 448 -28.02 5.72 -14.06
C GLY A 448 -29.24 5.83 -13.14
N GLU A 449 -29.94 4.72 -12.88
CA GLU A 449 -31.07 4.60 -11.93
C GLU A 449 -32.22 5.60 -12.14
N GLU A 450 -33.07 5.38 -13.15
CA GLU A 450 -34.26 6.20 -13.42
C GLU A 450 -33.97 7.69 -13.75
N GLY A 451 -32.91 7.97 -14.51
CA GLY A 451 -32.69 9.33 -15.02
C GLY A 451 -31.81 10.25 -14.17
N LEU A 452 -31.05 9.73 -13.19
CA LEU A 452 -30.24 10.59 -12.31
C LEU A 452 -29.04 11.22 -13.04
N LEU A 453 -28.82 12.51 -12.74
CA LEU A 453 -27.77 13.34 -13.34
C LEU A 453 -26.86 13.95 -12.28
N LYS A 454 -25.56 13.95 -12.54
CA LYS A 454 -24.55 14.75 -11.82
C LYS A 454 -24.26 16.01 -12.62
N ILE A 455 -24.27 17.16 -11.96
CA ILE A 455 -23.89 18.43 -12.58
C ILE A 455 -22.65 18.96 -11.85
N GLY A 456 -21.65 19.44 -12.59
CA GLY A 456 -20.50 20.10 -12.00
C GLY A 456 -19.72 20.93 -13.02
N SER A 457 -18.72 21.70 -12.57
CA SER A 457 -17.86 22.50 -13.45
C SER A 457 -16.43 21.97 -13.55
N SER A 458 -15.72 22.34 -14.63
CA SER A 458 -14.33 21.95 -14.87
C SER A 458 -13.50 23.11 -15.41
N ASP A 459 -12.29 23.26 -14.87
CA ASP A 459 -11.29 24.28 -15.21
C ASP A 459 -10.39 23.89 -16.40
N CYS A 460 -11.01 23.50 -17.51
CA CYS A 460 -10.28 23.00 -18.69
C CYS A 460 -9.57 21.65 -18.42
N ARG A 461 -10.12 20.85 -17.51
CA ARG A 461 -9.60 19.51 -17.14
C ARG A 461 -10.63 18.40 -17.35
N LEU A 462 -11.52 18.56 -18.31
CA LEU A 462 -12.57 17.57 -18.60
C LEU A 462 -11.99 16.17 -18.89
N LYS A 463 -10.87 16.08 -19.64
CA LYS A 463 -10.15 14.82 -19.89
C LYS A 463 -9.66 14.15 -18.61
N GLU A 464 -9.14 14.92 -17.64
CA GLU A 464 -8.72 14.36 -16.34
C GLU A 464 -9.93 13.92 -15.50
N ARG A 465 -11.06 14.61 -15.61
CA ARG A 465 -12.30 14.22 -14.92
C ARG A 465 -12.91 12.95 -15.52
N GLU A 466 -12.80 12.72 -16.83
CA GLU A 466 -13.22 11.45 -17.42
C GLU A 466 -12.43 10.27 -16.85
N GLN A 467 -11.12 10.42 -16.64
CA GLN A 467 -10.23 9.36 -16.19
C GLN A 467 -10.23 9.11 -14.66
N LYS A 468 -10.47 10.15 -13.86
CA LYS A 468 -10.44 10.04 -12.38
C LYS A 468 -11.62 9.25 -11.79
N HIS A 469 -12.66 8.94 -12.57
CA HIS A 469 -13.91 8.36 -12.08
C HIS A 469 -14.06 6.85 -12.30
N ASN A 470 -12.97 6.12 -12.47
CA ASN A 470 -12.98 4.63 -12.54
C ASN A 470 -13.38 3.93 -11.21
N SER A 471 -13.95 4.66 -10.23
CA SER A 471 -14.42 4.09 -8.97
C SER A 471 -15.89 3.66 -9.11
N SER A 472 -16.14 2.35 -9.00
CA SER A 472 -17.44 1.67 -9.17
C SER A 472 -18.54 2.07 -8.17
N CYS A 473 -18.28 3.03 -7.28
CA CYS A 473 -19.22 3.43 -6.23
C CYS A 473 -20.06 4.66 -6.59
N GLU A 474 -19.76 5.38 -7.68
CA GLU A 474 -20.43 6.66 -7.98
C GLU A 474 -21.49 6.62 -9.08
N THR A 475 -21.41 5.67 -10.01
CA THR A 475 -22.32 5.55 -11.15
C THR A 475 -22.54 4.07 -11.47
N LEU A 476 -23.64 3.73 -12.16
CA LEU A 476 -23.85 2.38 -12.70
C LEU A 476 -22.90 2.06 -13.87
N TYR A 477 -22.08 3.02 -14.29
CA TYR A 477 -21.21 2.93 -15.46
C TYR A 477 -19.73 3.02 -15.06
N PRO A 478 -18.82 2.35 -15.78
CA PRO A 478 -17.39 2.37 -15.46
C PRO A 478 -16.73 3.77 -15.57
N GLN A 479 -17.37 4.70 -16.27
CA GLN A 479 -16.88 6.06 -16.55
C GLN A 479 -18.07 7.03 -16.58
N PHE A 480 -17.79 8.34 -16.48
CA PHE A 480 -18.82 9.35 -16.68
C PHE A 480 -19.33 9.33 -18.13
N ARG A 481 -20.65 9.17 -18.26
CA ARG A 481 -21.37 9.40 -19.51
C ARG A 481 -21.77 10.87 -19.57
N PHE A 482 -20.99 11.68 -20.28
CA PHE A 482 -21.35 13.08 -20.49
C PHE A 482 -22.49 13.19 -21.50
N ILE A 483 -23.61 13.75 -21.08
CA ILE A 483 -24.79 13.97 -21.94
C ILE A 483 -24.98 15.45 -22.29
N GLY A 484 -24.28 16.36 -21.61
CA GLY A 484 -24.29 17.79 -21.91
C GLY A 484 -23.03 18.47 -21.40
N ILE A 485 -22.45 19.35 -22.21
CA ILE A 485 -21.33 20.20 -21.84
C ILE A 485 -21.60 21.61 -22.35
N PHE A 486 -21.55 22.59 -21.46
CA PHE A 486 -21.85 23.98 -21.75
C PHE A 486 -20.67 24.88 -21.33
N PRO A 487 -20.18 25.77 -22.21
CA PRO A 487 -19.17 26.73 -21.82
C PRO A 487 -19.76 27.75 -20.85
N ILE A 488 -19.00 28.13 -19.82
CA ILE A 488 -19.42 29.10 -18.81
C ILE A 488 -18.29 30.09 -18.51
N SER A 489 -18.62 31.32 -18.16
CA SER A 489 -17.58 32.35 -17.93
C SER A 489 -16.86 32.22 -16.59
N SER A 490 -17.48 31.58 -15.59
CA SER A 490 -16.97 31.54 -14.20
C SER A 490 -17.57 30.39 -13.39
N GLY A 491 -16.83 29.89 -12.40
CA GLY A 491 -17.29 28.85 -11.45
C GLY A 491 -18.49 29.29 -10.60
N ILE A 492 -18.75 30.59 -10.52
CA ILE A 492 -19.96 31.13 -9.87
C ILE A 492 -21.23 30.60 -10.55
N MET A 493 -21.18 30.33 -11.87
CA MET A 493 -22.32 29.77 -12.60
C MET A 493 -22.74 28.40 -12.08
N GLU A 494 -21.80 27.56 -11.64
CA GLU A 494 -22.10 26.26 -11.05
C GLU A 494 -23.00 26.42 -9.82
N SER A 495 -22.57 27.26 -8.86
CA SER A 495 -23.36 27.54 -7.65
C SER A 495 -24.72 28.15 -7.98
N LYS A 496 -24.79 29.03 -8.99
CA LYS A 496 -26.04 29.66 -9.42
C LYS A 496 -27.00 28.64 -10.03
N ILE A 497 -26.51 27.77 -10.92
CA ILE A 497 -27.32 26.70 -11.51
C ILE A 497 -27.77 25.71 -10.45
N HIS A 498 -26.92 25.33 -9.49
CA HIS A 498 -27.34 24.47 -8.39
C HIS A 498 -28.48 25.07 -7.56
N SER A 499 -28.45 26.39 -7.33
CA SER A 499 -29.55 27.09 -6.62
C SER A 499 -30.86 27.13 -7.43
N LEU A 500 -30.78 27.24 -8.76
CA LEU A 500 -31.95 27.27 -9.64
C LEU A 500 -32.56 25.88 -9.83
N LEU A 501 -31.73 24.83 -9.76
CA LEU A 501 -32.15 23.44 -9.90
C LEU A 501 -32.50 22.77 -8.58
N ASP A 502 -32.56 23.50 -7.47
CA ASP A 502 -32.76 22.91 -6.14
C ASP A 502 -34.09 22.11 -6.04
N LYS A 503 -35.12 22.49 -6.82
CA LYS A 503 -36.38 21.72 -6.98
C LYS A 503 -36.13 20.27 -7.45
N TYR A 504 -35.13 20.06 -8.29
CA TYR A 504 -34.78 18.78 -8.90
C TYR A 504 -33.76 17.99 -8.10
N ARG A 505 -33.30 18.54 -6.97
CA ARG A 505 -32.21 17.96 -6.21
C ARG A 505 -32.62 16.64 -5.58
N TYR A 506 -31.77 15.64 -5.73
CA TYR A 506 -32.01 14.30 -5.25
C TYR A 506 -30.88 13.85 -4.32
N ALA A 507 -31.23 13.28 -3.17
CA ALA A 507 -30.27 12.72 -2.24
C ALA A 507 -29.84 11.33 -2.71
N TYR A 508 -28.65 11.22 -3.30
CA TYR A 508 -28.10 9.96 -3.78
C TYR A 508 -26.79 9.63 -3.06
N GLN A 509 -26.83 8.56 -2.25
CA GLN A 509 -25.68 8.08 -1.48
C GLN A 509 -24.98 9.20 -0.68
N LYS A 510 -23.66 9.36 -0.83
CA LYS A 510 -22.84 10.45 -0.24
C LYS A 510 -22.52 11.57 -1.25
N GLN A 511 -23.15 11.55 -2.42
CA GLN A 511 -22.84 12.49 -3.50
C GLN A 511 -23.63 13.79 -3.32
N LYS A 512 -22.98 14.89 -3.70
CA LYS A 512 -23.60 16.20 -3.80
C LYS A 512 -23.96 16.47 -5.27
N GLU A 513 -24.86 17.41 -5.48
CA GLU A 513 -25.19 17.93 -6.83
C GLU A 513 -25.74 16.87 -7.79
N VAL A 514 -26.55 15.97 -7.24
CA VAL A 514 -27.32 14.98 -7.98
C VAL A 514 -28.75 15.46 -8.17
N TYR A 515 -29.27 15.28 -9.39
CA TYR A 515 -30.57 15.79 -9.81
C TYR A 515 -31.40 14.70 -10.49
N ARG A 516 -32.71 14.73 -10.25
CA ARG A 516 -33.70 13.86 -10.90
C ARG A 516 -34.68 14.73 -11.70
N PRO A 517 -34.58 14.74 -13.04
CA PRO A 517 -35.52 15.47 -13.89
C PRO A 517 -36.95 14.91 -13.77
N ASP A 518 -37.96 15.79 -13.83
CA ASP A 518 -39.39 15.42 -13.99
C ASP A 518 -39.82 15.35 -15.47
N MET A 519 -38.85 15.41 -16.38
CA MET A 519 -39.03 15.51 -17.83
C MET A 519 -37.93 14.73 -18.58
N PRO A 520 -38.04 14.54 -19.91
CA PRO A 520 -36.98 13.90 -20.71
C PRO A 520 -35.63 14.60 -20.56
N LEU A 521 -34.53 13.83 -20.67
CA LEU A 521 -33.18 14.36 -20.46
C LEU A 521 -32.88 15.51 -21.42
N LYS A 522 -33.24 15.37 -22.70
CA LYS A 522 -33.01 16.39 -23.72
C LYS A 522 -33.69 17.71 -23.36
N SER A 523 -34.97 17.67 -22.96
CA SER A 523 -35.71 18.87 -22.55
C SER A 523 -35.13 19.50 -21.28
N PHE A 524 -34.64 18.67 -20.35
CA PHE A 524 -33.96 19.17 -19.14
C PHE A 524 -32.62 19.85 -19.46
N LEU A 525 -31.85 19.30 -20.40
CA LEU A 525 -30.62 19.91 -20.90
C LEU A 525 -30.88 21.26 -21.59
N ASP A 526 -31.93 21.34 -22.41
CA ASP A 526 -32.34 22.60 -23.07
C ASP A 526 -32.75 23.65 -22.04
N MET A 527 -33.47 23.27 -20.98
CA MET A 527 -33.80 24.15 -19.88
C MET A 527 -32.53 24.69 -19.20
N ILE A 528 -31.56 23.82 -18.89
CA ILE A 528 -30.30 24.25 -18.27
C ILE A 528 -29.53 25.19 -19.19
N LYS A 529 -29.48 24.89 -20.49
CA LYS A 529 -28.84 25.75 -21.49
C LYS A 529 -29.43 27.16 -21.47
N ASN A 530 -30.76 27.29 -21.49
CA ASN A 530 -31.44 28.59 -21.44
C ASN A 530 -31.13 29.33 -20.12
N LEU A 531 -31.16 28.62 -18.99
CA LEU A 531 -30.79 29.21 -17.69
C LEU A 531 -29.35 29.72 -17.67
N LEU A 532 -28.42 28.97 -18.27
CA LEU A 532 -27.02 29.37 -18.38
C LEU A 532 -26.87 30.61 -19.25
N GLU A 533 -27.46 30.63 -20.44
CA GLU A 533 -27.37 31.76 -21.36
C GLU A 533 -27.89 33.05 -20.73
N GLU A 534 -29.02 33.01 -20.04
CA GLU A 534 -29.58 34.18 -19.37
C GLU A 534 -28.73 34.68 -18.19
N ASN A 535 -28.20 33.77 -17.36
CA ASN A 535 -27.50 34.14 -16.14
C ASN A 535 -26.03 34.48 -16.39
N ASP A 536 -25.36 33.77 -17.31
CA ASP A 536 -23.97 34.03 -17.66
C ASP A 536 -23.84 35.37 -18.37
N LEU A 537 -24.76 35.71 -19.28
CA LEU A 537 -24.78 37.02 -19.94
C LEU A 537 -24.96 38.16 -18.92
N LYS A 538 -25.89 38.00 -17.97
CA LYS A 538 -26.11 38.98 -16.88
C LYS A 538 -24.85 39.16 -16.03
N TYR A 539 -24.16 38.08 -15.70
CA TYR A 539 -22.92 38.14 -14.93
C TYR A 539 -21.78 38.78 -15.70
N GLN A 540 -21.57 38.41 -16.97
CA GLN A 540 -20.58 39.03 -17.83
C GLN A 540 -20.81 40.55 -17.94
N PHE A 541 -22.08 40.98 -18.10
CA PHE A 541 -22.44 42.39 -18.12
C PHE A 541 -22.14 43.11 -16.81
N GLN A 542 -22.47 42.50 -15.66
CA GLN A 542 -22.15 43.06 -14.33
C GLN A 542 -20.64 43.18 -14.12
N LYS A 543 -19.88 42.14 -14.49
CA LYS A 543 -18.43 42.11 -14.39
C LYS A 543 -17.80 43.20 -15.26
N ALA A 544 -18.22 43.32 -16.51
CA ALA A 544 -17.74 44.38 -17.41
C ALA A 544 -18.06 45.78 -16.86
N LYS A 545 -19.25 45.98 -16.28
CA LYS A 545 -19.62 47.25 -15.65
C LYS A 545 -18.72 47.59 -14.45
N GLN A 546 -18.36 46.59 -13.65
CA GLN A 546 -17.43 46.76 -12.53
C GLN A 546 -16.02 47.09 -13.01
N GLU A 547 -15.50 46.36 -14.01
CA GLU A 547 -14.19 46.63 -14.61
C GLU A 547 -14.10 48.05 -15.20
N ILE A 548 -15.15 48.51 -15.89
CA ILE A 548 -15.23 49.89 -16.40
C ILE A 548 -15.20 50.91 -15.24
N MET A 549 -15.88 50.64 -14.13
CA MET A 549 -15.88 51.51 -12.97
C MET A 549 -14.48 51.59 -12.32
N GLU A 550 -13.82 50.45 -12.16
CA GLU A 550 -12.46 50.36 -11.62
C GLU A 550 -11.45 51.11 -12.51
N LEU A 551 -11.57 50.99 -13.84
CA LEU A 551 -10.76 51.75 -14.79
C LEU A 551 -10.99 53.25 -14.70
N ARG A 552 -12.24 53.69 -14.51
CA ARG A 552 -12.57 55.12 -14.30
C ARG A 552 -11.93 55.67 -13.01
N ILE A 553 -12.01 54.90 -11.92
CA ILE A 553 -11.37 55.27 -10.65
C ILE A 553 -9.85 55.39 -10.85
N ARG A 554 -9.23 54.40 -11.49
CA ARG A 554 -7.78 54.40 -11.75
C ARG A 554 -7.34 55.55 -12.65
N ASN A 555 -8.12 55.90 -13.67
CA ASN A 555 -7.86 57.07 -14.50
C ASN A 555 -7.93 58.37 -13.69
N ALA A 556 -8.96 58.54 -12.85
CA ALA A 556 -9.08 59.71 -11.99
C ALA A 556 -7.92 59.83 -10.98
N GLU A 557 -7.45 58.72 -10.42
CA GLU A 557 -6.26 58.69 -9.55
C GLU A 557 -4.98 59.11 -10.30
N LEU A 558 -4.82 58.67 -11.56
CA LEU A 558 -3.69 59.05 -12.40
C LEU A 558 -3.73 60.54 -12.77
N GLU A 559 -4.90 61.08 -13.13
CA GLU A 559 -5.09 62.51 -13.38
C GLU A 559 -4.73 63.35 -12.15
N LEU A 560 -5.18 62.92 -10.96
CA LEU A 560 -4.85 63.61 -9.71
C LEU A 560 -3.34 63.55 -9.39
N ARG A 561 -2.65 62.44 -9.74
CA ARG A 561 -1.19 62.35 -9.61
C ARG A 561 -0.47 63.28 -10.58
N LEU A 562 -0.92 63.37 -11.83
CA LEU A 562 -0.34 64.29 -12.82
C LEU A 562 -0.47 65.75 -12.36
N LEU A 563 -1.66 66.16 -11.91
CA LEU A 563 -1.88 67.50 -11.35
C LEU A 563 -0.96 67.82 -10.16
N LYS A 564 -0.73 66.84 -9.27
CA LYS A 564 0.20 67.01 -8.14
C LYS A 564 1.66 67.15 -8.59
N MET A 565 2.05 66.51 -9.69
CA MET A 565 3.39 66.66 -10.27
C MET A 565 3.56 68.02 -10.94
N GLU A 566 2.53 68.54 -11.62
CA GLU A 566 2.55 69.87 -12.24
C GLU A 566 2.58 71.03 -11.23
N GLN A 567 2.05 70.81 -10.02
CA GLN A 567 2.03 71.81 -8.93
C GLN A 567 3.24 71.72 -7.98
N SER A 568 4.16 70.78 -8.19
CA SER A 568 5.39 70.69 -7.43
C SER A 568 6.49 71.50 -8.16
N PRO A 569 7.01 72.59 -7.57
CA PRO A 569 8.00 73.46 -8.21
C PRO A 569 9.36 72.80 -8.44
#